data_AF-A0A9P4TW36-F1
#
_entry.id   AF-A0A9P4TW36-F1
#
_cell.length_a   1.000
_cell.length_b   1.000
_cell.length_c   1.000
_cell.angle_alpha   90.00
_cell.angle_beta   90.00
_cell.angle_gamma   90.00
#
_symmetry.space_group_name_H-M   'P 1'
#
loop_
_entity.id
_entity.type
_entity.pdbx_description
1 polymer ?
#
loop_
_entity_poly.entity_id
_entity_poly.type
_entity_poly.pdbx_seq_one_letter_code
_entity_poly.pdbx_strand_id
1 'polypeptide(L)'
;MTAFTRANSRAFEIRRQNAAHKHYKSPAKNRLIGAVNQYWRDYNTQGWSGRKNLKAVFEAEGFRPSTAKRILREAKVPGCKEARTHHNSMAVDTRGAKPFFTLDMILDVLIFIEEHEGEEKNMGWEVIITEFDFGCHPSTLQQELKRWGYGHFIAAQAKHLDLRIRQKRVKYAKIMLQKYPTAQHWRRVRFSDEMHIGIGP
;
A
#
# COMPACT_ATOMS: atom_id res chain seq x y z
N MET A 1 23.34 -5.30 12.01
CA MET A 1 23.13 -5.85 10.66
C MET A 1 21.63 -5.94 10.45
N THR A 2 21.05 -5.12 9.59
CA THR A 2 19.61 -5.16 9.30
C THR A 2 19.29 -6.46 8.57
N ALA A 3 18.46 -7.31 9.18
CA ALA A 3 18.02 -8.55 8.56
C ALA A 3 17.26 -8.23 7.27
N PHE A 4 17.55 -8.97 6.20
CA PHE A 4 16.90 -8.81 4.91
C PHE A 4 15.49 -9.42 4.99
N THR A 5 14.52 -8.62 5.43
CA THR A 5 13.12 -9.02 5.59
C THR A 5 12.35 -8.96 4.26
N ARG A 6 11.29 -9.75 4.13
CA ARG A 6 10.42 -9.70 2.94
C ARG A 6 9.72 -8.35 2.84
N ALA A 7 9.38 -7.77 3.99
CA ALA A 7 8.91 -6.40 4.13
C ALA A 7 9.88 -5.38 3.50
N ASN A 8 11.19 -5.44 3.81
CA ASN A 8 12.19 -4.52 3.27
C ASN A 8 12.34 -4.59 1.74
N SER A 9 12.24 -5.80 1.18
CA SER A 9 12.29 -5.99 -0.28
C SER A 9 11.09 -5.37 -0.99
N ARG A 10 9.87 -5.56 -0.44
CA ARG A 10 8.64 -4.96 -0.96
C ARG A 10 8.63 -3.43 -0.80
N ALA A 11 9.13 -2.92 0.33
CA ALA A 11 9.29 -1.49 0.57
C ALA A 11 10.11 -0.81 -0.52
N PHE A 12 11.25 -1.42 -0.85
CA PHE A 12 12.15 -0.92 -1.88
C PHE A 12 11.47 -0.90 -3.26
N GLU A 13 10.73 -1.95 -3.59
CA GLU A 13 10.02 -2.06 -4.87
C GLU A 13 8.88 -1.05 -4.99
N ILE A 14 8.11 -0.83 -3.92
CA ILE A 14 7.04 0.19 -3.88
C ILE A 14 7.62 1.60 -3.94
N ARG A 15 8.69 1.89 -3.20
CA ARG A 15 9.40 3.18 -3.31
C ARG A 15 9.92 3.40 -4.72
N ARG A 16 10.45 2.36 -5.37
CA ARG A 16 10.90 2.40 -6.77
C ARG A 16 9.74 2.63 -7.76
N GLN A 17 8.59 1.97 -7.57
CA GLN A 17 7.39 2.18 -8.40
C GLN A 17 6.81 3.58 -8.19
N ASN A 18 6.72 4.06 -6.94
CA ASN A 18 6.29 5.43 -6.62
C ASN A 18 7.25 6.49 -7.19
N ALA A 19 8.57 6.22 -7.20
CA ALA A 19 9.54 7.09 -7.87
C ALA A 19 9.39 7.06 -9.41
N ALA A 20 8.93 5.95 -9.98
CA ALA A 20 8.64 5.83 -11.41
C ALA A 20 7.33 6.52 -11.82
N HIS A 21 6.36 6.68 -10.91
CA HIS A 21 5.16 7.47 -11.14
C HIS A 21 5.52 8.96 -11.24
N LYS A 22 5.46 9.52 -12.46
CA LYS A 22 5.70 10.93 -12.78
C LYS A 22 4.70 11.86 -12.07
N HIS A 23 4.92 12.19 -10.80
CA HIS A 23 4.21 13.29 -10.15
C HIS A 23 4.88 14.65 -10.47
N TYR A 24 4.25 15.38 -11.39
CA TYR A 24 4.07 16.84 -11.41
C TYR A 24 5.25 17.81 -11.23
N LYS A 25 6.46 17.46 -11.67
CA LYS A 25 7.54 18.45 -11.98
C LYS A 25 8.20 18.14 -13.33
N SER A 26 7.40 17.93 -14.37
CA SER A 26 7.95 17.76 -15.72
C SER A 26 8.53 19.10 -16.22
N PRO A 27 9.74 19.13 -16.82
CA PRO A 27 10.27 20.31 -17.49
C PRO A 27 9.28 20.92 -18.49
N ALA A 28 8.42 20.11 -19.11
CA ALA A 28 7.38 20.57 -20.01
C ALA A 28 6.28 21.40 -19.31
N LYS A 29 5.95 21.07 -18.05
CA LYS A 29 5.00 21.86 -17.23
C LYS A 29 5.58 23.24 -16.91
N ASN A 30 6.86 23.30 -16.54
CA ASN A 30 7.53 24.57 -16.23
C ASN A 30 7.67 25.46 -17.47
N ARG A 31 7.97 24.88 -18.65
CA ARG A 31 8.00 25.60 -19.92
C ARG A 31 6.65 26.24 -20.25
N LEU A 32 5.57 25.47 -20.17
CA LEU A 32 4.21 25.98 -20.41
C LEU A 32 3.84 27.12 -19.43
N ILE A 33 4.16 26.97 -18.13
CA ILE A 33 3.88 28.01 -17.13
C ILE A 33 4.70 29.28 -17.43
N GLY A 34 5.98 29.13 -17.77
CA GLY A 34 6.85 30.23 -18.17
C GLY A 34 6.34 30.98 -19.40
N ALA A 35 5.98 30.25 -20.46
CA ALA A 35 5.43 30.81 -21.70
C ALA A 35 4.14 31.60 -21.47
N VAL A 36 3.23 31.06 -20.64
CA VAL A 36 1.98 31.75 -20.30
C VAL A 36 2.22 32.99 -19.45
N ASN A 37 3.15 32.95 -18.49
CA ASN A 37 3.51 34.12 -17.69
C ASN A 37 4.15 35.22 -18.55
N GLN A 38 5.01 34.84 -19.50
CA GLN A 38 5.62 35.78 -20.43
C GLN A 38 4.57 36.45 -21.33
N TYR A 39 3.66 35.65 -21.89
CA TYR A 39 2.52 36.15 -22.67
C TYR A 39 1.69 37.18 -21.89
N TRP A 40 1.41 36.93 -20.61
CA TRP A 40 0.68 37.90 -19.77
C TRP A 40 1.48 39.16 -19.45
N ARG A 41 2.79 39.06 -19.26
CA ARG A 41 3.66 40.23 -19.08
C ARG A 41 3.62 41.10 -20.32
N ASP A 42 3.88 40.52 -21.50
CA ASP A 42 3.94 41.23 -22.77
C ASP A 42 2.59 41.90 -23.09
N TYR A 43 1.49 41.21 -22.82
CA TYR A 43 0.13 41.77 -22.98
C TYR A 43 -0.11 43.00 -22.09
N ASN A 44 0.34 42.96 -20.83
CA ASN A 44 0.15 44.04 -19.86
C ASN A 44 1.08 45.24 -20.13
N THR A 45 2.31 45.02 -20.61
CA THR A 45 3.24 46.12 -20.94
C THR A 45 2.96 46.80 -22.27
N GLN A 46 2.45 46.06 -23.27
CA GLN A 46 2.20 46.62 -24.61
C GLN A 46 0.82 47.28 -24.78
N GLY A 47 0.00 47.36 -23.72
CA GLY A 47 -1.31 48.01 -23.77
C GLY A 47 -2.29 47.38 -24.77
N TRP A 48 -2.10 46.10 -25.09
CA TRP A 48 -2.85 45.41 -26.14
C TRP A 48 -4.33 45.25 -25.76
N SER A 49 -5.25 45.81 -26.55
CA SER A 49 -6.71 45.74 -26.35
C SER A 49 -7.36 44.50 -26.99
N GLY A 50 -6.57 43.60 -27.58
CA GLY A 50 -7.06 42.41 -28.28
C GLY A 50 -7.66 41.34 -27.36
N ARG A 51 -8.54 40.48 -27.91
CA ARG A 51 -9.12 39.33 -27.20
C ARG A 51 -8.02 38.34 -26.78
N LYS A 52 -8.00 38.03 -25.47
CA LYS A 52 -7.07 37.08 -24.83
C LYS A 52 -7.19 35.69 -25.46
N ASN A 53 -6.14 35.19 -26.12
CA ASN A 53 -6.16 33.87 -26.75
C ASN A 53 -4.89 33.06 -26.42
N LEU A 54 -4.98 32.22 -25.38
CA LEU A 54 -3.90 31.31 -24.97
C LEU A 54 -3.73 30.10 -25.91
N LYS A 55 -4.61 29.90 -26.90
CA LYS A 55 -4.55 28.74 -27.79
C LYS A 55 -3.23 28.68 -28.57
N ALA A 56 -2.75 29.83 -29.05
CA ALA A 56 -1.48 29.93 -29.78
C ALA A 56 -0.28 29.54 -28.89
N VAL A 57 -0.28 29.96 -27.63
CA VAL A 57 0.76 29.58 -26.66
C VAL A 57 0.75 28.08 -26.41
N PHE A 58 -0.43 27.46 -26.33
CA PHE A 58 -0.56 26.03 -26.12
C PHE A 58 -0.08 25.21 -27.32
N GLU A 59 -0.43 25.65 -28.53
CA GLU A 59 0.00 25.00 -29.77
C GLU A 59 1.53 25.12 -29.97
N ALA A 60 2.11 26.29 -29.69
CA ALA A 60 3.56 26.51 -29.76
C ALA A 60 4.35 25.61 -28.78
N GLU A 61 3.82 25.40 -27.57
CA GLU A 61 4.41 24.51 -26.57
C GLU A 61 4.04 23.02 -26.76
N GLY A 62 3.27 22.69 -27.81
CA GLY A 62 2.89 21.31 -28.14
C GLY A 62 1.85 20.68 -27.20
N PHE A 63 1.06 21.50 -26.49
CA PHE A 63 0.03 21.01 -25.57
C PHE A 63 -1.37 21.06 -26.17
N ARG A 64 -2.15 20.01 -25.94
CA ARG A 64 -3.60 20.05 -26.14
C ARG A 64 -4.21 21.10 -25.18
N PRO A 65 -5.16 21.94 -25.64
CA PRO A 65 -5.73 23.00 -24.80
C PRO A 65 -6.37 22.52 -23.48
N SER A 66 -6.95 21.31 -23.45
CA SER A 66 -7.51 20.71 -22.24
C SER A 66 -6.42 20.40 -21.21
N THR A 67 -5.32 19.78 -21.66
CA THR A 67 -4.15 19.45 -20.82
C THR A 67 -3.48 20.71 -20.30
N ALA A 68 -3.24 21.71 -21.17
CA ALA A 68 -2.63 22.97 -20.77
C ALA A 68 -3.46 23.71 -19.72
N LYS A 69 -4.78 23.82 -19.93
CA LYS A 69 -5.71 24.44 -18.97
C LYS A 69 -5.75 23.70 -17.63
N ARG A 70 -5.60 22.37 -17.61
CA ARG A 70 -5.50 21.59 -16.36
C ARG A 70 -4.21 21.92 -15.61
N ILE A 71 -3.09 21.94 -16.32
CA ILE A 71 -1.77 22.24 -15.76
C ILE A 71 -1.73 23.65 -15.15
N LEU A 72 -2.27 24.65 -15.85
CA LEU A 72 -2.29 26.04 -15.38
C LEU A 72 -3.23 26.24 -14.18
N ARG A 73 -4.35 25.49 -14.12
CA ARG A 73 -5.24 25.47 -12.95
C ARG A 73 -4.55 24.88 -11.72
N GLU A 74 -3.88 23.74 -11.87
CA GLU A 74 -3.11 23.14 -10.77
C GLU A 74 -1.99 24.06 -10.27
N ALA A 75 -1.35 24.80 -11.18
CA ALA A 75 -0.25 25.72 -10.87
C ALA A 75 -0.72 27.10 -10.37
N LYS A 76 -2.04 27.34 -10.27
CA LYS A 76 -2.64 28.61 -9.81
C LYS A 76 -2.10 29.85 -10.53
N VAL A 77 -1.91 29.77 -11.84
CA VAL A 77 -1.37 30.89 -12.63
C VAL A 77 -2.40 32.04 -12.73
N PRO A 78 -2.02 33.30 -12.42
CA PRO A 78 -2.92 34.45 -12.47
C PRO A 78 -3.57 34.64 -13.84
N GLY A 79 -4.85 35.05 -13.88
CA GLY A 79 -5.60 35.31 -15.12
C GLY A 79 -6.25 34.08 -15.76
N CYS A 80 -5.87 32.87 -15.38
CA CYS A 80 -6.66 31.67 -15.65
C CYS A 80 -7.81 31.62 -14.62
N LYS A 81 -8.94 32.27 -14.94
CA LYS A 81 -10.14 32.26 -14.08
C LYS A 81 -10.37 30.84 -13.54
N GLU A 82 -10.51 30.73 -12.22
CA GLU A 82 -11.07 29.56 -11.56
C GLU A 82 -12.41 29.29 -12.22
N ALA A 83 -12.43 28.35 -13.16
CA ALA A 83 -13.66 27.95 -13.80
C ALA A 83 -14.56 27.45 -12.67
N ARG A 84 -15.70 28.12 -12.46
CA ARG A 84 -16.78 27.65 -11.59
C ARG A 84 -16.87 26.14 -11.74
N THR A 85 -16.43 25.42 -10.71
CA THR A 85 -16.52 23.97 -10.68
C THR A 85 -18.01 23.69 -10.74
N HIS A 86 -18.52 23.20 -11.88
CA HIS A 86 -19.89 22.70 -11.92
C HIS A 86 -19.97 21.65 -10.81
N HIS A 87 -20.90 21.84 -9.87
CA HIS A 87 -21.06 20.99 -8.68
C HIS A 87 -21.32 19.49 -9.00
N ASN A 88 -21.48 19.13 -10.28
CA ASN A 88 -21.74 17.77 -10.77
C ASN A 88 -20.70 17.24 -11.77
N SER A 89 -19.45 17.74 -11.79
CA SER A 89 -18.42 16.96 -12.49
C SER A 89 -18.17 15.67 -11.71
N MET A 90 -18.25 14.51 -12.38
CA MET A 90 -17.71 13.23 -11.88
C MET A 90 -16.18 13.30 -11.77
N ALA A 91 -15.67 14.28 -11.03
CA ALA A 91 -14.29 14.31 -10.62
C ALA A 91 -14.14 13.11 -9.70
N VAL A 92 -13.45 12.07 -10.18
CA VAL A 92 -12.89 11.05 -9.31
C VAL A 92 -12.08 11.81 -8.28
N ASP A 93 -12.53 11.81 -7.03
CA ASP A 93 -11.86 12.50 -5.95
C ASP A 93 -10.46 11.88 -5.79
N THR A 94 -9.46 12.56 -6.34
CA THR A 94 -8.06 12.14 -6.23
C THR A 94 -7.47 12.49 -4.88
N ARG A 95 -8.21 13.21 -4.02
CA ARG A 95 -7.77 13.65 -2.70
C ARG A 95 -8.35 12.74 -1.62
N GLY A 96 -8.31 11.43 -1.86
CA GLY A 96 -8.64 10.45 -0.83
C GLY A 96 -8.04 10.86 0.51
N ALA A 97 -8.79 10.62 1.59
CA ALA A 97 -8.37 10.96 2.94
C ALA A 97 -6.91 10.53 3.14
N LYS A 98 -6.10 11.40 3.78
CA LYS A 98 -4.71 11.06 4.07
C LYS A 98 -4.71 9.71 4.78
N PRO A 99 -3.92 8.73 4.30
CA PRO A 99 -3.90 7.43 4.94
C PRO A 99 -3.47 7.61 6.39
N PHE A 100 -4.14 6.90 7.30
CA PHE A 100 -3.86 6.99 8.73
C PHE A 100 -2.43 6.54 9.02
N PHE A 101 -1.99 5.47 8.36
CA PHE A 101 -0.63 4.96 8.44
C PHE A 101 0.21 5.49 7.28
N THR A 102 1.41 5.98 7.61
CA THR A 102 2.42 6.22 6.59
C THR A 102 3.04 4.90 6.14
N LEU A 103 3.67 4.90 4.96
CA LEU A 103 4.39 3.72 4.47
C LEU A 103 5.44 3.24 5.47
N ASP A 104 6.19 4.16 6.08
CA ASP A 104 7.26 3.83 7.01
C ASP A 104 6.69 3.17 8.28
N MET A 105 5.58 3.68 8.83
CA MET A 105 4.90 3.07 9.97
C MET A 105 4.45 1.63 9.67
N ILE A 106 3.92 1.39 8.47
CA ILE A 106 3.50 0.03 8.09
C ILE A 106 4.72 -0.91 8.00
N LEU A 107 5.83 -0.43 7.45
CA LEU A 107 7.04 -1.23 7.33
C LEU A 107 7.64 -1.59 8.68
N ASP A 108 7.66 -0.65 9.63
CA ASP A 108 8.14 -0.91 10.99
C ASP A 108 7.29 -2.00 11.67
N VAL A 109 5.97 -1.94 11.50
CA VAL A 109 5.05 -2.99 11.98
C VAL A 109 5.33 -4.33 11.31
N LEU A 110 5.56 -4.35 10.00
CA LEU A 110 5.83 -5.60 9.28
C LEU A 110 7.17 -6.23 9.68
N ILE A 111 8.21 -5.43 9.88
CA ILE A 111 9.50 -5.90 10.39
C ILE A 111 9.30 -6.48 11.79
N PHE A 112 8.58 -5.77 12.66
CA PHE A 112 8.27 -6.24 14.00
C PHE A 112 7.50 -7.56 14.00
N ILE A 113 6.50 -7.71 13.12
CA ILE A 113 5.77 -8.98 12.95
C ILE A 113 6.71 -10.10 12.49
N GLU A 114 7.57 -9.85 11.49
CA GLU A 114 8.51 -10.86 10.98
C GLU A 114 9.57 -11.27 12.02
N GLU A 115 10.04 -10.33 12.85
CA GLU A 115 10.99 -10.62 13.93
C GLU A 115 10.36 -11.46 15.04
N HIS A 116 9.08 -11.27 15.31
CA HIS A 116 8.33 -11.98 16.36
C HIS A 116 7.52 -13.18 15.84
N GLU A 117 7.56 -13.48 14.52
CA GLU A 117 6.82 -14.56 13.87
C GLU A 117 7.23 -15.99 14.31
N GLY A 118 8.18 -16.11 15.25
CA GLY A 118 8.61 -17.37 15.86
C GLY A 118 8.38 -17.48 17.37
N GLU A 119 8.00 -16.39 18.05
CA GLU A 119 7.81 -16.38 19.49
C GLU A 119 6.41 -16.86 19.90
N GLU A 120 6.30 -17.40 21.10
CA GLU A 120 5.17 -18.17 21.61
C GLU A 120 3.82 -17.42 21.71
N LYS A 121 3.78 -16.15 21.30
CA LYS A 121 2.61 -15.29 21.35
C LYS A 121 2.01 -15.14 19.95
N ASN A 122 0.83 -15.72 19.74
CA ASN A 122 -0.11 -15.19 18.75
C ASN A 122 -0.38 -13.74 19.15
N MET A 123 0.35 -12.80 18.55
CA MET A 123 0.24 -11.40 18.91
C MET A 123 -1.04 -10.85 18.28
N GLY A 124 -2.02 -10.53 19.14
CA GLY A 124 -3.25 -9.89 18.71
C GLY A 124 -2.96 -8.50 18.14
N TRP A 125 -3.84 -8.01 17.25
CA TRP A 125 -3.72 -6.68 16.65
C TRP A 125 -3.74 -5.56 17.72
N GLU A 126 -4.42 -5.81 18.83
CA GLU A 126 -4.48 -4.95 20.02
C GLU A 126 -3.09 -4.73 20.64
N VAL A 127 -2.30 -5.80 20.73
CA VAL A 127 -0.95 -5.76 21.32
C VAL A 127 -0.04 -4.95 20.41
N ILE A 128 -0.10 -5.17 19.09
CA ILE A 128 0.70 -4.43 18.11
C ILE A 128 0.35 -2.93 18.15
N ILE A 129 -0.94 -2.57 18.25
CA ILE A 129 -1.31 -1.15 18.36
C ILE A 129 -0.81 -0.52 19.65
N THR A 130 -0.83 -1.27 20.75
CA THR A 130 -0.35 -0.79 22.04
C THR A 130 1.16 -0.56 22.02
N GLU A 131 1.92 -1.48 21.40
CA GLU A 131 3.38 -1.40 21.31
C GLU A 131 3.84 -0.18 20.49
N PHE A 132 3.12 0.15 19.41
CA PHE A 132 3.45 1.26 18.53
C PHE A 132 2.69 2.57 18.83
N ASP A 133 1.82 2.58 19.83
CA ASP A 133 1.00 3.72 20.27
C ASP A 133 0.27 4.45 19.12
N PHE A 134 -0.33 3.69 18.19
CA PHE A 134 -0.95 4.29 17.00
C PHE A 134 -2.27 5.04 17.26
N GLY A 135 -2.81 5.00 18.48
CA GLY A 135 -4.05 5.71 18.83
C GLY A 135 -5.25 5.35 17.96
N CYS A 136 -5.28 4.15 17.37
CA CYS A 136 -6.30 3.72 16.41
C CYS A 136 -6.96 2.40 16.82
N HIS A 137 -8.09 2.07 16.18
CA HIS A 137 -8.76 0.81 16.45
C HIS A 137 -8.02 -0.38 15.78
N PRO A 138 -7.92 -1.56 16.43
CA PRO A 138 -7.31 -2.80 15.89
C PRO A 138 -7.71 -3.15 14.45
N SER A 139 -8.98 -2.99 14.13
CA SER A 139 -9.49 -3.27 12.78
C SER A 139 -8.90 -2.35 11.70
N THR A 140 -8.51 -1.12 12.04
CA THR A 140 -7.89 -0.18 11.10
C THR A 140 -6.51 -0.68 10.68
N LEU A 141 -5.69 -1.09 11.66
CA LEU A 141 -4.39 -1.71 11.39
C LEU A 141 -4.55 -3.02 10.61
N GLN A 142 -5.50 -3.87 11.00
CA GLN A 142 -5.79 -5.12 10.32
C GLN A 142 -6.16 -4.91 8.85
N GLN A 143 -7.05 -3.96 8.55
CA GLN A 143 -7.45 -3.65 7.17
C GLN A 143 -6.27 -3.15 6.35
N GLU A 144 -5.43 -2.31 6.96
CA GLU A 144 -4.25 -1.79 6.28
C GLU A 144 -3.25 -2.92 6.00
N LEU A 145 -2.85 -3.70 7.00
CA LEU A 145 -1.96 -4.86 6.82
C LEU A 145 -2.51 -5.88 5.82
N LYS A 146 -3.83 -6.07 5.76
CA LYS A 146 -4.47 -6.94 4.76
C LYS A 146 -4.22 -6.46 3.33
N ARG A 147 -4.17 -5.16 3.07
CA ARG A 147 -3.78 -4.59 1.75
C ARG A 147 -2.35 -4.94 1.39
N TRP A 148 -1.49 -5.07 2.40
CA TRP A 148 -0.10 -5.50 2.26
C TRP A 148 0.07 -7.02 2.18
N GLY A 149 -1.03 -7.78 2.20
CA GLY A 149 -1.05 -9.23 2.15
C GLY A 149 -0.74 -9.91 3.49
N TYR A 150 -0.69 -9.16 4.58
CA TYR A 150 -0.56 -9.70 5.94
C TYR A 150 -1.95 -9.83 6.54
N GLY A 151 -2.37 -11.06 6.81
CA GLY A 151 -3.67 -11.35 7.41
C GLY A 151 -3.53 -12.45 8.44
N HIS A 152 -4.30 -12.35 9.53
CA HIS A 152 -4.41 -13.46 10.47
C HIS A 152 -5.17 -14.58 9.76
N PHE A 153 -4.48 -15.64 9.36
CA PHE A 153 -5.15 -16.83 8.87
C PHE A 153 -5.85 -17.52 10.03
N ILE A 154 -7.18 -17.50 10.04
CA ILE A 154 -8.01 -18.26 11.00
C ILE A 154 -7.65 -19.76 10.96
N ALA A 155 -7.19 -20.26 9.81
CA ALA A 155 -6.74 -21.64 9.63
C ALA A 155 -5.40 -21.97 10.33
N ALA A 156 -4.66 -20.97 10.83
CA ALA A 156 -3.54 -21.18 11.72
C ALA A 156 -4.02 -21.22 13.18
N GLN A 157 -5.12 -21.94 13.48
CA GLN A 157 -5.36 -22.49 14.82
C GLN A 157 -4.38 -23.63 15.11
N ALA A 158 -3.09 -23.42 14.83
CA ALA A 158 -2.06 -24.23 15.43
C ALA A 158 -2.16 -23.96 16.93
N LYS A 159 -2.76 -24.89 17.67
CA LYS A 159 -2.69 -24.88 19.13
C LYS A 159 -1.22 -24.65 19.48
N HIS A 160 -0.94 -23.66 20.31
CA HIS A 160 0.39 -23.42 20.80
C HIS A 160 0.95 -24.75 21.35
N LEU A 161 2.05 -25.23 20.77
CA LEU A 161 2.73 -26.44 21.22
C LEU A 161 3.99 -26.01 21.95
N ASP A 162 4.14 -26.44 23.19
CA ASP A 162 5.40 -26.40 23.92
C ASP A 162 6.53 -26.93 23.01
N LEU A 163 7.68 -26.25 23.01
CA LEU A 163 8.88 -26.65 22.30
C LEU A 163 9.21 -28.14 22.49
N ARG A 164 9.02 -28.66 23.71
CA ARG A 164 9.22 -30.09 24.02
C ARG A 164 8.27 -30.99 23.22
N ILE A 165 7.01 -30.59 23.08
CA ILE A 165 6.01 -31.34 22.30
C ILE A 165 6.36 -31.26 20.81
N ARG A 166 6.82 -30.11 20.31
CA ARG A 166 7.29 -29.98 18.92
C ARG A 166 8.45 -30.94 18.64
N GLN A 167 9.46 -30.96 19.50
CA GLN A 167 10.61 -31.87 19.37
C GLN A 167 10.18 -33.34 19.38
N LYS A 168 9.25 -33.72 20.29
CA LYS A 168 8.67 -35.06 20.32
C LYS A 168 7.96 -35.41 19.01
N ARG A 169 7.13 -34.51 18.46
CA ARG A 169 6.44 -34.71 17.18
C ARG A 169 7.43 -34.91 16.03
N VAL A 170 8.47 -34.09 15.94
CA VAL A 170 9.53 -34.24 14.92
C VAL A 170 10.24 -35.58 15.07
N LYS A 171 10.59 -35.98 16.30
CA LYS A 171 11.24 -37.28 16.57
C LYS A 171 10.36 -38.44 16.13
N TYR A 172 9.09 -38.45 16.50
CA TYR A 172 8.15 -39.50 16.09
C TYR A 172 7.92 -39.53 14.58
N ALA A 173 7.80 -38.38 13.93
CA ALA A 173 7.67 -38.29 12.48
C ALA A 173 8.88 -38.93 11.78
N LYS A 174 10.11 -38.64 12.25
CA LYS A 174 11.34 -39.26 11.73
C LYS A 174 11.33 -40.78 11.89
N ILE A 175 10.95 -41.28 13.08
CA ILE A 175 10.85 -42.71 13.35
C ILE A 175 9.84 -43.38 12.42
N MET A 176 8.66 -42.78 12.23
CA MET A 176 7.60 -43.34 11.39
C MET A 176 7.98 -43.34 9.91
N LEU A 177 8.67 -42.30 9.43
CA LEU A 177 9.20 -42.25 8.05
C LEU A 177 10.28 -43.32 7.82
N GLN A 178 11.15 -43.57 8.80
CA GLN A 178 12.14 -44.66 8.71
C GLN A 178 11.48 -46.04 8.74
N LYS A 179 10.44 -46.22 9.57
CA LYS A 179 9.73 -47.49 9.71
C LYS A 179 8.81 -47.81 8.53
N TYR A 180 8.26 -46.77 7.88
CA TYR A 180 7.34 -46.89 6.75
C TYR A 180 7.80 -45.99 5.58
N PRO A 181 8.91 -46.35 4.90
CA PRO A 181 9.54 -45.48 3.91
C PRO A 181 8.78 -45.35 2.58
N THR A 182 7.91 -46.31 2.26
CA THR A 182 7.14 -46.34 1.01
C THR A 182 5.65 -46.30 1.29
N ALA A 183 4.87 -45.80 0.32
CA ALA A 183 3.42 -45.69 0.43
C ALA A 183 2.72 -47.03 0.70
N GLN A 184 3.20 -48.15 0.14
CA GLN A 184 2.62 -49.48 0.43
C GLN A 184 2.65 -49.81 1.92
N HIS A 185 3.70 -49.40 2.64
CA HIS A 185 3.85 -49.70 4.07
C HIS A 185 2.81 -48.99 4.96
N TRP A 186 2.27 -47.86 4.51
CA TRP A 186 1.23 -47.12 5.24
C TRP A 186 -0.15 -47.75 5.11
N ARG A 187 -0.39 -48.60 4.10
CA ARG A 187 -1.72 -49.23 3.87
C ARG A 187 -2.21 -50.10 5.03
N ARG A 188 -1.28 -50.69 5.80
CA ARG A 188 -1.57 -51.50 6.99
C ARG A 188 -1.74 -50.68 8.26
N VAL A 189 -1.38 -49.40 8.26
CA VAL A 189 -1.51 -48.52 9.42
C VAL A 189 -2.95 -48.07 9.50
N ARG A 190 -3.59 -48.33 10.64
CA ARG A 190 -4.94 -47.84 10.96
C ARG A 190 -4.81 -46.73 11.99
N PHE A 191 -5.47 -45.61 11.73
CA PHE A 191 -5.60 -44.53 12.70
C PHE A 191 -7.00 -44.60 13.29
N SER A 192 -7.08 -44.62 14.61
CA SER A 192 -8.32 -44.42 15.37
C SER A 192 -8.15 -43.14 16.16
N ASP A 193 -9.13 -42.24 16.05
CA ASP A 193 -9.20 -41.03 16.86
C ASP A 193 -10.60 -40.97 17.48
N GLU A 194 -10.68 -40.46 18.70
CA GLU A 194 -11.95 -40.27 19.39
C GLU A 194 -12.48 -38.87 19.08
N MET A 195 -13.60 -38.81 18.35
CA MET A 195 -14.26 -37.55 18.03
C MET A 195 -15.55 -37.44 18.84
N HIS A 196 -15.62 -36.45 19.73
CA HIS A 196 -16.86 -36.12 20.42
C HIS A 196 -17.78 -35.35 19.46
N ILE A 197 -18.91 -35.96 19.10
CA ILE A 197 -19.96 -35.29 18.32
C ILE A 197 -20.95 -34.68 19.32
N GLY A 198 -20.98 -33.35 19.39
CA GLY A 198 -22.03 -32.64 20.11
C GLY A 198 -23.27 -32.55 19.23
N ILE A 199 -24.35 -33.24 19.61
CA ILE A 199 -25.68 -32.97 19.06
C ILE A 199 -26.19 -31.75 19.86
N GLY A 200 -26.18 -30.58 19.22
CA GLY A 200 -26.69 -29.34 19.82
C GLY A 200 -28.22 -29.41 20.07
N PRO A 201 -28.79 -28.45 20.83
CA PRO A 201 -30.22 -28.36 21.07
C PRO A 201 -31.04 -28.18 19.77
#